data_AF-A0A015U644-F1
#
_entry.id   AF-A0A015U644-F1
#
_cell.length_a   1.000
_cell.length_b   1.000
_cell.length_c   1.000
_cell.angle_alpha   90.00
_cell.angle_beta   90.00
_cell.angle_gamma   90.00
#
_symmetry.space_group_name_H-M   'P 1'
#
loop_
_entity.id
_entity.type
_entity.pdbx_description
1 polymer ?
#
loop_
_entity_poly.entity_id
_entity_poly.type
_entity_poly.pdbx_seq_one_letter_code
_entity_poly.pdbx_strand_id
1 'polypeptide(L)'
;MVMNTLYRDAATDVSSDFTFDDEVLKAFLKHIYSKDFHPMDEIEEGMFNAVWEKLNIATDKGFGTRQAHDPDYDFYQELRYNNAVFSAFKVHRMQNDMAAFLLDSNGNLKPFEQWAKEVMPIADHQVYQWLRTEYDTAIIRAHQAADWKQFEREIDILPNLEWIESTSVTPGEDHRRFWGIVRPVNDTFWDNHRPGDRWNCKCGLRNTGKRATPKNKLPDGSKKDNPSDGLDGNPGKTGSIFGKTHPYIKNAYDGAKKAVRKLMGKVEEEEFSKKMPEALLPEQDYLKGKKIRFKKDFFNLIDDTPGKDIRFQIDINGSGSYYMPDTTKVREGRKIVDVPEPKRRMVHIAENKRNKASDWHRESVIYHEFGHAIDAQRNMYASKELKDVMDKGRMELGRRGKYSYWDIRYNSEKQAFAPVKVEKTMSRFEYVDKRLGQLYEKVRRMDAETFKRRGISQEDVIEQICSTMDTIMSLNSRFGFGHSKEYFKITGMSEKEFIAHCFENTFAGNRVFKKYLPELYDDMVKYIEGLTP
;
A
#
# COMPACT_ATOMS: atom_id res chain seq x y z
N MET A 1 -4.07 -20.36 31.33
CA MET A 1 -3.61 -20.10 29.95
C MET A 1 -2.87 -18.77 29.90
N VAL A 2 -1.74 -18.70 29.19
CA VAL A 2 -0.86 -17.51 29.06
C VAL A 2 -1.60 -16.25 28.55
N MET A 3 -2.71 -16.42 27.81
CA MET A 3 -3.51 -15.29 27.31
C MET A 3 -4.32 -14.56 28.38
N ASN A 4 -4.77 -15.23 29.43
CA ASN A 4 -5.53 -14.54 30.50
C ASN A 4 -4.67 -13.51 31.24
N THR A 5 -3.36 -13.72 31.31
CA THR A 5 -2.42 -12.74 31.86
C THR A 5 -2.11 -11.61 30.88
N LEU A 6 -2.27 -11.81 29.57
CA LEU A 6 -1.98 -10.82 28.53
C LEU A 6 -3.03 -9.69 28.51
N TYR A 7 -4.31 -10.03 28.65
CA TYR A 7 -5.43 -9.08 28.54
C TYR A 7 -5.94 -8.54 29.89
N ARG A 8 -5.37 -9.00 31.01
CA ARG A 8 -5.85 -8.68 32.37
C ARG A 8 -5.96 -7.18 32.66
N ASP A 9 -5.05 -6.39 32.11
CA ASP A 9 -4.93 -4.95 32.37
C ASP A 9 -5.57 -4.09 31.26
N ALA A 10 -6.36 -4.69 30.36
CA ALA A 10 -7.07 -3.95 29.32
C ALA A 10 -8.12 -3.01 29.94
N ALA A 11 -8.16 -1.75 29.48
CA ALA A 11 -9.15 -0.77 29.96
C ALA A 11 -10.59 -1.24 29.68
N THR A 12 -11.48 -1.13 30.69
CA THR A 12 -12.83 -1.74 30.72
C THR A 12 -13.95 -0.90 30.08
N ASP A 13 -13.75 0.39 29.84
CA ASP A 13 -14.71 1.23 29.10
C ASP A 13 -14.49 1.07 27.60
N VAL A 14 -15.12 0.04 27.03
CA VAL A 14 -14.93 -0.42 25.63
C VAL A 14 -16.24 -0.46 24.83
N SER A 15 -16.12 -0.33 23.50
CA SER A 15 -17.21 -0.15 22.54
C SER A 15 -18.34 -1.18 22.72
N SER A 16 -19.59 -0.72 22.62
CA SER A 16 -20.81 -1.54 22.66
C SER A 16 -21.03 -2.38 21.40
N ASP A 17 -20.20 -2.23 20.37
CA ASP A 17 -20.58 -2.59 19.00
C ASP A 17 -19.98 -3.93 18.52
N PHE A 18 -19.16 -4.61 19.34
CA PHE A 18 -18.58 -5.89 18.98
C PHE A 18 -19.61 -7.02 19.10
N THR A 19 -19.82 -7.75 18.00
CA THR A 19 -20.65 -8.95 17.94
C THR A 19 -19.94 -10.04 17.16
N PHE A 20 -20.23 -11.30 17.46
CA PHE A 20 -19.73 -12.47 16.74
C PHE A 20 -20.89 -13.38 16.35
N ASP A 21 -20.78 -14.07 15.21
CA ASP A 21 -21.84 -14.96 14.72
C ASP A 21 -21.74 -16.34 15.40
N ASP A 22 -22.74 -16.65 16.21
CA ASP A 22 -22.82 -17.92 16.94
C ASP A 22 -22.95 -19.13 16.01
N GLU A 23 -23.50 -18.99 14.80
CA GLU A 23 -23.61 -20.09 13.84
C GLU A 23 -22.24 -20.47 13.27
N VAL A 24 -21.35 -19.49 13.06
CA VAL A 24 -19.95 -19.76 12.68
C VAL A 24 -19.24 -20.56 13.78
N LEU A 25 -19.42 -20.17 15.05
CA LEU A 25 -18.82 -20.90 16.17
C LEU A 25 -19.38 -22.34 16.27
N LYS A 26 -20.69 -22.53 16.09
CA LYS A 26 -21.31 -23.86 16.08
C LYS A 26 -20.77 -24.73 14.93
N ALA A 27 -20.62 -24.17 13.74
CA ALA A 27 -20.06 -24.87 12.59
C ALA A 27 -18.60 -25.27 12.84
N PHE A 28 -17.80 -24.34 13.35
CA PHE A 28 -16.40 -24.59 13.71
C PHE A 28 -16.24 -25.74 14.72
N LEU A 29 -17.05 -25.76 15.79
CA LEU A 29 -17.06 -26.84 16.77
C LEU A 29 -17.44 -28.20 16.13
N LYS A 30 -18.44 -28.20 15.24
CA LYS A 30 -18.83 -29.41 14.50
C LYS A 30 -17.69 -29.92 13.62
N HIS A 31 -17.06 -29.06 12.83
CA HIS A 31 -15.97 -29.44 11.91
C HIS A 31 -14.74 -30.00 12.64
N ILE A 32 -14.39 -29.45 13.81
CA ILE A 32 -13.33 -30.03 14.66
C ILE A 32 -13.71 -31.44 15.12
N TYR A 33 -14.95 -31.62 15.57
CA TYR A 33 -15.42 -32.90 16.11
C TYR A 33 -15.56 -33.98 15.04
N SER A 34 -16.10 -33.65 13.87
CA SER A 34 -16.22 -34.56 12.71
C SER A 34 -14.87 -34.89 12.07
N LYS A 35 -13.81 -34.13 12.38
CA LYS A 35 -12.47 -34.24 11.79
C LYS A 35 -12.47 -33.99 10.28
N ASP A 36 -13.27 -33.03 9.83
CA ASP A 36 -13.39 -32.65 8.41
C ASP A 36 -12.10 -32.01 7.86
N PHE A 37 -11.20 -31.58 8.74
CA PHE A 37 -9.88 -31.05 8.43
C PHE A 37 -8.86 -31.50 9.50
N HIS A 38 -7.56 -31.41 9.20
CA HIS A 38 -6.50 -31.73 10.18
C HIS A 38 -6.05 -30.50 10.97
N PRO A 39 -6.39 -30.35 12.27
CA PRO A 39 -6.14 -29.10 13.01
C PRO A 39 -4.67 -28.69 13.13
N MET A 40 -3.73 -29.63 13.05
CA MET A 40 -2.30 -29.31 13.13
C MET A 40 -1.74 -28.74 11.82
N ASP A 41 -2.24 -29.20 10.66
CA ASP A 41 -1.69 -28.87 9.34
C ASP A 41 -2.56 -27.90 8.52
N GLU A 42 -3.79 -27.67 8.95
CA GLU A 42 -4.79 -26.87 8.25
C GLU A 42 -5.41 -25.83 9.18
N ILE A 43 -6.23 -24.93 8.64
CA ILE A 43 -6.95 -23.90 9.38
C ILE A 43 -8.41 -23.94 8.90
N GLU A 44 -9.36 -23.95 9.82
CA GLU A 44 -10.77 -23.94 9.47
C GLU A 44 -11.15 -22.57 8.86
N GLU A 45 -11.54 -22.58 7.59
CA GLU A 45 -11.66 -21.36 6.77
C GLU A 45 -12.84 -20.47 7.20
N GLY A 46 -13.96 -21.06 7.65
CA GLY A 46 -15.13 -20.30 8.10
C GLY A 46 -14.80 -19.45 9.32
N MET A 47 -14.17 -20.05 10.32
CA MET A 47 -13.72 -19.36 11.53
C MET A 47 -12.61 -18.36 11.25
N PHE A 48 -11.67 -18.69 10.36
CA PHE A 48 -10.65 -17.75 9.90
C PHE A 48 -11.27 -16.49 9.29
N ASN A 49 -12.20 -16.65 8.35
CA ASN A 49 -12.86 -15.54 7.67
C ASN A 49 -13.64 -14.66 8.66
N ALA A 50 -14.36 -15.26 9.60
CA ALA A 50 -15.10 -14.51 10.61
C ALA A 50 -14.18 -13.68 11.53
N VAL A 51 -13.06 -14.24 11.99
CA VAL A 51 -12.09 -13.48 12.81
C VAL A 51 -11.43 -12.38 12.00
N TRP A 52 -11.00 -12.69 10.76
CA TRP A 52 -10.39 -11.71 9.86
C TRP A 52 -11.33 -10.56 9.52
N GLU A 53 -12.60 -10.84 9.27
CA GLU A 53 -13.64 -9.83 9.02
C GLU A 53 -13.75 -8.86 10.20
N LYS A 54 -13.79 -9.35 11.44
CA LYS A 54 -13.87 -8.46 12.63
C LYS A 54 -12.66 -7.54 12.73
N LEU A 55 -11.45 -8.05 12.50
CA LEU A 55 -10.24 -7.22 12.53
C LEU A 55 -10.17 -6.23 11.34
N ASN A 56 -10.70 -6.60 10.17
CA ASN A 56 -10.83 -5.67 9.06
C ASN A 56 -11.87 -4.59 9.35
N ILE A 57 -13.03 -4.91 9.94
CA ILE A 57 -14.00 -3.89 10.38
C ILE A 57 -13.34 -2.93 11.39
N ALA A 58 -12.55 -3.44 12.33
CA ALA A 58 -11.79 -2.60 13.26
C ALA A 58 -10.79 -1.68 12.54
N THR A 59 -10.09 -2.22 11.54
CA THR A 59 -9.14 -1.45 10.72
C THR A 59 -9.84 -0.40 9.88
N ASP A 60 -10.98 -0.72 9.28
CA ASP A 60 -11.80 0.19 8.48
C ASP A 60 -12.32 1.35 9.36
N LYS A 61 -12.74 1.05 10.60
CA LYS A 61 -13.16 2.06 11.59
C LYS A 61 -12.01 2.95 12.06
N GLY A 62 -10.85 2.36 12.34
CA GLY A 62 -9.69 3.08 12.88
C GLY A 62 -8.91 3.87 11.83
N PHE A 63 -8.54 3.21 10.72
CA PHE A 63 -7.75 3.80 9.64
C PHE A 63 -8.59 4.68 8.70
N GLY A 64 -9.89 4.36 8.56
CA GLY A 64 -10.75 4.85 7.49
C GLY A 64 -10.60 4.02 6.22
N THR A 65 -11.70 3.71 5.54
CA THR A 65 -11.65 2.95 4.28
C THR A 65 -10.86 3.71 3.21
N ARG A 66 -10.03 2.99 2.45
CA ARG A 66 -9.20 3.54 1.38
C ARG A 66 -9.61 2.96 0.04
N GLN A 67 -9.78 3.83 -0.94
CA GLN A 67 -9.98 3.45 -2.34
C GLN A 67 -8.63 3.24 -3.00
N ALA A 68 -8.58 2.52 -4.14
CA ALA A 68 -7.33 2.14 -4.80
C ALA A 68 -6.39 3.32 -5.13
N HIS A 69 -6.95 4.51 -5.35
CA HIS A 69 -6.20 5.74 -5.67
C HIS A 69 -5.76 6.56 -4.44
N ASP A 70 -6.13 6.14 -3.23
CA ASP A 70 -5.70 6.81 -2.01
C ASP A 70 -4.19 6.55 -1.80
N PRO A 71 -3.37 7.58 -1.51
CA PRO A 71 -1.92 7.40 -1.31
C PRO A 71 -1.56 6.44 -0.16
N ASP A 72 -2.49 6.16 0.75
CA ASP A 72 -2.32 5.22 1.86
C ASP A 72 -2.98 3.85 1.58
N TYR A 73 -3.53 3.61 0.39
CA TYR A 73 -4.23 2.36 0.05
C TYR A 73 -3.37 1.12 0.24
N ASP A 74 -2.14 1.13 -0.27
CA ASP A 74 -1.24 -0.03 -0.18
C ASP A 74 -0.88 -0.35 1.26
N PHE A 75 -0.66 0.68 2.05
CA PHE A 75 -0.38 0.53 3.47
C PHE A 75 -1.61 0.04 4.24
N TYR A 76 -2.79 0.51 3.88
CA TYR A 76 -4.06 0.02 4.40
C TYR A 76 -4.31 -1.45 4.05
N GLN A 77 -3.98 -1.87 2.82
CA GLN A 77 -4.05 -3.29 2.43
C GLN A 77 -2.99 -4.13 3.14
N GLU A 78 -1.79 -3.60 3.37
CA GLU A 78 -0.76 -4.27 4.19
C GLU A 78 -1.28 -4.54 5.62
N LEU A 79 -1.99 -3.58 6.23
CA LEU A 79 -2.64 -3.77 7.53
C LEU A 79 -3.68 -4.89 7.49
N ARG A 80 -4.55 -4.91 6.46
CA ARG A 80 -5.60 -5.93 6.30
C ARG A 80 -5.03 -7.32 6.01
N TYR A 81 -3.97 -7.42 5.21
CA TYR A 81 -3.24 -8.67 4.98
C TYR A 81 -2.61 -9.18 6.29
N ASN A 82 -1.97 -8.31 7.07
CA ASN A 82 -1.38 -8.69 8.34
C ASN A 82 -2.43 -9.07 9.40
N ASN A 83 -3.64 -8.52 9.33
CA ASN A 83 -4.78 -9.01 10.12
C ASN A 83 -5.14 -10.44 9.74
N ALA A 84 -5.11 -10.79 8.44
CA ALA A 84 -5.34 -12.16 7.99
C ALA A 84 -4.32 -13.12 8.60
N VAL A 85 -3.03 -12.77 8.54
CA VAL A 85 -1.96 -13.57 9.14
C VAL A 85 -2.18 -13.77 10.64
N PHE A 86 -2.53 -12.70 11.37
CA PHE A 86 -2.84 -12.80 12.80
C PHE A 86 -4.06 -13.70 13.08
N SER A 87 -5.15 -13.52 12.33
CA SER A 87 -6.36 -14.35 12.42
C SER A 87 -6.05 -15.82 12.19
N ALA A 88 -5.22 -16.14 11.19
CA ALA A 88 -4.81 -17.49 10.88
C ALA A 88 -4.07 -18.16 12.07
N PHE A 89 -3.14 -17.46 12.71
CA PHE A 89 -2.48 -17.96 13.92
C PHE A 89 -3.43 -18.10 15.10
N LYS A 90 -4.36 -17.16 15.29
CA LYS A 90 -5.38 -17.23 16.35
C LYS A 90 -6.29 -18.45 16.17
N VAL A 91 -6.81 -18.67 14.96
CA VAL A 91 -7.70 -19.79 14.66
C VAL A 91 -6.94 -21.12 14.79
N HIS A 92 -5.72 -21.21 14.27
CA HIS A 92 -4.87 -22.39 14.43
C HIS A 92 -4.62 -22.73 15.91
N ARG A 93 -4.33 -21.74 16.75
CA ARG A 93 -4.21 -21.95 18.19
C ARG A 93 -5.50 -22.49 18.78
N MET A 94 -6.62 -21.82 18.50
CA MET A 94 -7.92 -22.12 19.08
C MET A 94 -8.43 -23.51 18.70
N GLN A 95 -8.35 -23.90 17.42
CA GLN A 95 -8.77 -25.24 16.99
C GLN A 95 -7.92 -26.35 17.63
N ASN A 96 -6.61 -26.14 17.83
CA ASN A 96 -5.74 -27.12 18.47
C ASN A 96 -5.97 -27.21 19.98
N ASP A 97 -6.19 -26.08 20.66
CA ASP A 97 -6.57 -26.05 22.07
C ASP A 97 -7.89 -26.84 22.29
N MET A 98 -8.84 -26.77 21.35
CA MET A 98 -10.12 -27.52 21.42
C MET A 98 -9.97 -28.99 21.00
N ALA A 99 -9.21 -29.28 19.94
CA ALA A 99 -8.99 -30.63 19.44
C ALA A 99 -8.26 -31.52 20.47
N ALA A 100 -7.43 -30.94 21.33
CA ALA A 100 -6.77 -31.63 22.44
C ALA A 100 -7.74 -32.30 23.43
N PHE A 101 -9.01 -31.89 23.45
CA PHE A 101 -10.03 -32.44 24.34
C PHE A 101 -10.87 -33.56 23.71
N LEU A 102 -10.67 -33.90 22.43
CA LEU A 102 -11.50 -34.86 21.69
C LEU A 102 -11.50 -36.26 22.31
N LEU A 103 -10.36 -36.69 22.85
CA LEU A 103 -10.18 -38.04 23.38
C LEU A 103 -10.31 -38.06 24.90
N ASP A 104 -10.87 -39.13 25.44
CA ASP A 104 -10.84 -39.44 26.86
C ASP A 104 -9.48 -40.01 27.31
N SER A 105 -9.34 -40.32 28.60
CA SER A 105 -8.10 -40.89 29.15
C SER A 105 -7.71 -42.26 28.58
N ASN A 106 -8.66 -42.95 27.95
CA ASN A 106 -8.46 -44.26 27.31
C ASN A 106 -8.19 -44.13 25.80
N GLY A 107 -8.18 -42.92 25.26
CA GLY A 107 -7.98 -42.65 23.83
C GLY A 107 -9.25 -42.76 22.98
N ASN A 108 -10.43 -42.91 23.58
CA ASN A 108 -11.70 -42.99 22.85
C ASN A 108 -12.26 -41.58 22.57
N LEU A 109 -12.95 -41.42 21.44
CA LEU A 109 -13.64 -40.18 21.11
C LEU A 109 -14.80 -39.94 22.09
N LYS A 110 -14.80 -38.79 22.77
CA LYS A 110 -15.90 -38.39 23.67
C LYS A 110 -17.18 -38.11 22.87
N PRO A 111 -18.39 -38.30 23.45
CA PRO A 111 -19.63 -37.82 22.82
C PRO A 111 -19.61 -36.31 22.58
N PHE A 112 -20.22 -35.87 21.47
CA PHE A 112 -20.20 -34.46 21.04
C PHE A 112 -20.66 -33.49 22.13
N GLU A 113 -21.78 -33.76 22.79
CA GLU A 113 -22.34 -32.87 23.83
C GLU A 113 -21.38 -32.71 25.02
N GLN A 114 -20.70 -33.79 25.41
CA GLN A 114 -19.71 -33.75 26.47
C GLN A 114 -18.49 -32.92 26.05
N TRP A 115 -17.93 -33.22 24.87
CA TRP A 115 -16.77 -32.50 24.35
C TRP A 115 -17.07 -31.00 24.17
N ALA A 116 -18.20 -30.66 23.54
CA ALA A 116 -18.62 -29.28 23.32
C ALA A 116 -18.73 -28.50 24.63
N LYS A 117 -19.30 -29.10 25.68
CA LYS A 117 -19.38 -28.49 27.01
C LYS A 117 -18.01 -28.22 27.63
N GLU A 118 -17.06 -29.14 27.45
CA GLU A 118 -15.70 -29.02 27.99
C GLU A 118 -14.88 -27.93 27.27
N VAL A 119 -15.08 -27.75 25.96
CA VAL A 119 -14.33 -26.75 25.16
C VAL A 119 -15.03 -25.39 25.10
N MET A 120 -16.30 -25.28 25.46
CA MET A 120 -17.05 -24.02 25.41
C MET A 120 -16.37 -22.87 26.19
N PRO A 121 -15.77 -23.09 27.38
CA PRO A 121 -15.01 -22.03 28.06
C PRO A 121 -13.82 -21.53 27.24
N ILE A 122 -13.16 -22.39 26.45
CA ILE A 122 -12.07 -22.00 25.54
C ILE A 122 -12.64 -21.13 24.41
N ALA A 123 -13.75 -21.56 23.80
CA ALA A 123 -14.45 -20.81 22.76
C ALA A 123 -14.88 -19.42 23.26
N ASP A 124 -15.52 -19.37 24.43
CA ASP A 124 -16.06 -18.14 25.01
C ASP A 124 -14.97 -17.07 25.22
N HIS A 125 -13.85 -17.49 25.82
CA HIS A 125 -12.72 -16.58 26.04
C HIS A 125 -12.07 -16.15 24.71
N GLN A 126 -11.81 -17.10 23.79
CA GLN A 126 -11.13 -16.80 22.52
C GLN A 126 -11.97 -15.90 21.59
N VAL A 127 -13.29 -16.10 21.55
CA VAL A 127 -14.21 -15.50 20.56
C VAL A 127 -14.93 -14.27 21.08
N TYR A 128 -15.27 -14.20 22.37
CA TYR A 128 -15.96 -13.03 22.91
C TYR A 128 -15.02 -12.13 23.70
N GLN A 129 -14.34 -12.64 24.73
CA GLN A 129 -13.55 -11.77 25.61
C GLN A 129 -12.26 -11.26 24.94
N TRP A 130 -11.45 -12.18 24.41
CA TRP A 130 -10.15 -11.85 23.83
C TRP A 130 -10.31 -11.19 22.47
N LEU A 131 -11.18 -11.71 21.59
CA LEU A 131 -11.41 -11.09 20.28
C LEU A 131 -12.06 -9.71 20.39
N ARG A 132 -12.90 -9.43 21.40
CA ARG A 132 -13.37 -8.06 21.67
C ARG A 132 -12.20 -7.13 22.06
N THR A 133 -11.33 -7.58 22.96
CA THR A 133 -10.15 -6.79 23.35
C THR A 133 -9.21 -6.54 22.17
N GLU A 134 -8.99 -7.56 21.34
CA GLU A 134 -8.22 -7.46 20.10
C GLU A 134 -8.88 -6.51 19.10
N TYR A 135 -10.20 -6.59 18.93
CA TYR A 135 -10.98 -5.70 18.06
C TYR A 135 -10.85 -4.23 18.49
N ASP A 136 -11.06 -3.92 19.77
CA ASP A 136 -10.95 -2.57 20.29
C ASP A 136 -9.51 -2.02 20.18
N THR A 137 -8.52 -2.86 20.49
CA THR A 137 -7.11 -2.51 20.30
C THR A 137 -6.77 -2.29 18.82
N ALA A 138 -7.35 -3.08 17.92
CA ALA A 138 -7.16 -2.92 16.48
C ALA A 138 -7.72 -1.59 15.96
N ILE A 139 -8.90 -1.14 16.43
CA ILE A 139 -9.43 0.18 16.09
C ILE A 139 -8.43 1.28 16.48
N ILE A 140 -7.98 1.26 17.73
CA ILE A 140 -7.08 2.30 18.28
C ILE A 140 -5.75 2.31 17.50
N ARG A 141 -5.17 1.14 17.27
CA ARG A 141 -3.87 1.03 16.60
C ARG A 141 -3.95 1.31 15.09
N ALA A 142 -5.07 1.01 14.45
CA ALA A 142 -5.32 1.38 13.06
C ALA A 142 -5.44 2.91 12.91
N HIS A 143 -6.11 3.58 13.85
CA HIS A 143 -6.15 5.06 13.90
C HIS A 143 -4.75 5.64 14.06
N GLN A 144 -3.96 5.12 15.01
CA GLN A 144 -2.57 5.55 15.19
C GLN A 144 -1.70 5.31 13.94
N ALA A 145 -1.97 4.25 13.18
CA ALA A 145 -1.27 3.98 11.93
C ALA A 145 -1.61 5.03 10.84
N ALA A 146 -2.88 5.45 10.76
CA ALA A 146 -3.31 6.54 9.86
C ALA A 146 -2.70 7.88 10.27
N ASP A 147 -2.73 8.21 11.56
CA ASP A 147 -2.08 9.41 12.12
C ASP A 147 -0.59 9.42 11.76
N TRP A 148 0.08 8.28 11.85
CA TRP A 148 1.50 8.16 11.51
C TRP A 148 1.77 8.50 10.04
N LYS A 149 0.93 8.05 9.11
CA LYS A 149 1.06 8.40 7.68
C LYS A 149 0.89 9.90 7.47
N GLN A 150 -0.02 10.53 8.21
CA GLN A 150 -0.15 11.99 8.19
C GLN A 150 1.10 12.68 8.76
N PHE A 151 1.65 12.21 9.87
CA PHE A 151 2.87 12.77 10.45
C PHE A 151 4.07 12.71 9.49
N GLU A 152 4.21 11.61 8.76
CA GLU A 152 5.24 11.46 7.72
C GLU A 152 5.06 12.46 6.57
N ARG A 153 3.81 12.75 6.18
CA ARG A 153 3.50 13.76 5.14
C ARG A 153 3.84 15.18 5.59
N GLU A 154 3.61 15.49 6.86
CA GLU A 154 3.71 16.86 7.41
C GLU A 154 5.05 17.15 8.11
N ILE A 155 5.99 16.21 8.08
CA ILE A 155 7.27 16.29 8.79
C ILE A 155 8.11 17.53 8.45
N ASP A 156 7.91 18.13 7.27
CA ASP A 156 8.64 19.34 6.86
C ASP A 156 8.10 20.63 7.49
N ILE A 157 6.85 20.62 7.98
CA ILE A 157 6.21 21.75 8.64
C ILE A 157 6.11 21.50 10.15
N LEU A 158 5.78 20.28 10.55
CA LEU A 158 5.59 19.85 11.95
C LEU A 158 6.51 18.66 12.24
N PRO A 159 7.82 18.89 12.48
CA PRO A 159 8.84 17.85 12.50
C PRO A 159 8.83 16.98 13.75
N ASN A 160 8.09 17.36 14.80
CA ASN A 160 8.06 16.67 16.08
C ASN A 160 6.65 16.16 16.41
N LEU A 161 6.58 15.14 17.26
CA LEU A 161 5.35 14.62 17.86
C LEU A 161 5.36 14.91 19.36
N GLU A 162 4.21 15.23 19.91
CA GLU A 162 3.95 15.38 21.34
C GLU A 162 3.09 14.20 21.83
N TRP A 163 3.50 13.57 22.92
CA TRP A 163 2.69 12.55 23.60
C TRP A 163 1.51 13.21 24.32
N ILE A 164 0.29 12.83 23.92
CA ILE A 164 -0.96 13.35 24.47
C ILE A 164 -1.49 12.42 25.56
N GLU A 165 -2.00 13.03 26.63
CA GLU A 165 -2.57 12.35 27.79
C GLU A 165 -3.70 11.40 27.39
N SER A 166 -3.91 10.36 28.21
CA SER A 166 -4.95 9.37 27.96
C SER A 166 -6.35 9.91 28.28
N THR A 167 -7.34 9.54 27.48
CA THR A 167 -8.77 9.81 27.78
C THR A 167 -9.42 8.73 28.65
N SER A 168 -8.66 7.73 29.13
CA SER A 168 -9.17 6.69 30.03
C SER A 168 -9.57 7.27 31.39
N VAL A 169 -10.63 6.73 32.01
CA VAL A 169 -11.06 7.09 33.37
C VAL A 169 -9.98 6.75 34.40
N THR A 170 -9.27 5.64 34.19
CA THR A 170 -8.15 5.17 35.04
C THR A 170 -6.87 5.00 34.20
N PRO A 171 -6.15 6.08 33.87
CA PRO A 171 -4.92 5.98 33.09
C PRO A 171 -3.81 5.22 33.84
N GLY A 172 -3.14 4.31 33.14
CA GLY A 172 -1.98 3.58 33.66
C GLY A 172 -0.81 4.51 34.01
N GLU A 173 -0.23 4.33 35.20
CA GLU A 173 0.89 5.14 35.70
C GLU A 173 2.17 4.97 34.88
N ASP A 174 2.34 3.82 34.22
CA ASP A 174 3.51 3.52 33.38
C ASP A 174 3.64 4.48 32.19
N HIS A 175 2.52 5.03 31.69
CA HIS A 175 2.51 5.99 30.59
C HIS A 175 2.47 7.46 31.02
N ARG A 176 1.98 7.80 32.23
CA ARG A 176 1.82 9.20 32.66
C ARG A 176 3.11 10.00 32.61
N ARG A 177 4.22 9.36 32.94
CA ARG A 177 5.56 9.96 32.92
C ARG A 177 6.05 10.39 31.54
N PHE A 178 5.44 9.88 30.47
CA PHE A 178 5.78 10.24 29.09
C PHE A 178 4.90 11.36 28.50
N TRP A 179 3.83 11.76 29.19
CA TRP A 179 2.92 12.80 28.71
C TRP A 179 3.65 14.15 28.54
N GLY A 180 3.37 14.82 27.42
CA GLY A 180 4.01 16.08 27.05
C GLY A 180 5.44 15.95 26.50
N ILE A 181 6.00 14.74 26.41
CA ILE A 181 7.29 14.53 25.74
C ILE A 181 7.15 14.87 24.25
N VAL A 182 8.05 15.72 23.77
CA VAL A 182 8.13 16.12 22.36
C VAL A 182 9.38 15.52 21.73
N ARG A 183 9.27 14.74 20.66
CA ARG A 183 10.42 14.17 19.93
C ARG A 183 10.23 14.21 18.42
N PRO A 184 11.29 14.27 17.61
CA PRO A 184 11.18 14.20 16.15
C PRO A 184 10.38 12.97 15.70
N VAL A 185 9.63 13.07 14.60
CA VAL A 185 8.83 11.94 14.04
C VAL A 185 9.70 10.69 13.84
N ASN A 186 10.94 10.87 13.38
CA ASN A 186 11.89 9.79 13.07
C ASN A 186 12.81 9.41 14.26
N ASP A 187 12.50 9.86 15.48
CA ASP A 187 13.32 9.54 16.66
C ASP A 187 13.10 8.09 17.12
N THR A 188 14.17 7.39 17.48
CA THR A 188 14.09 6.01 17.98
C THR A 188 13.37 5.88 19.32
N PHE A 189 13.09 7.00 19.99
CA PHE A 189 12.21 7.05 21.15
C PHE A 189 10.86 6.37 20.84
N TRP A 190 10.26 6.66 19.68
CA TRP A 190 8.95 6.12 19.30
C TRP A 190 8.95 4.62 18.96
N ASP A 191 10.12 4.04 18.76
CA ASP A 191 10.25 2.60 18.55
C ASP A 191 10.16 1.84 19.88
N ASN A 192 10.61 2.47 20.98
CA ASN A 192 10.66 1.87 22.31
C ASN A 192 9.52 2.32 23.23
N HIS A 193 9.01 3.54 23.05
CA HIS A 193 7.95 4.13 23.87
C HIS A 193 6.98 4.88 22.96
N ARG A 194 5.72 4.46 22.92
CA ARG A 194 4.68 5.16 22.15
C ARG A 194 3.28 4.78 22.63
N PRO A 195 2.28 5.62 22.36
CA PRO A 195 0.89 5.19 22.46
C PRO A 195 0.60 3.91 21.66
N GLY A 196 -0.34 3.11 22.17
CA GLY A 196 -0.79 1.86 21.53
C GLY A 196 0.04 0.62 21.86
N ASP A 197 1.12 0.72 22.63
CA ASP A 197 1.96 -0.41 23.06
C ASP A 197 1.42 -1.17 24.31
N ARG A 198 0.21 -0.81 24.77
CA ARG A 198 -0.61 -1.56 25.74
C ARG A 198 -2.00 -1.83 25.17
N TRP A 199 -2.61 -2.91 25.61
CA TRP A 199 -3.99 -3.26 25.26
C TRP A 199 -4.95 -2.14 25.63
N ASN A 200 -5.73 -1.68 24.65
CA ASN A 200 -6.69 -0.57 24.78
C ASN A 200 -6.08 0.76 25.31
N CYS A 201 -4.80 1.03 25.06
CA CYS A 201 -4.16 2.29 25.43
C CYS A 201 -4.78 3.48 24.69
N LYS A 202 -5.46 4.38 25.41
CA LYS A 202 -6.10 5.59 24.84
C LYS A 202 -5.19 6.83 24.84
N CYS A 203 -3.87 6.66 24.93
CA CYS A 203 -2.93 7.78 24.71
C CYS A 203 -2.90 8.14 23.21
N GLY A 204 -2.51 9.37 22.89
CA GLY A 204 -2.41 9.85 21.51
C GLY A 204 -1.06 10.48 21.19
N LEU A 205 -0.83 10.74 19.91
CA LEU A 205 0.26 11.59 19.44
C LEU A 205 -0.34 12.76 18.67
N ARG A 206 0.32 13.92 18.74
CA ARG A 206 -0.01 15.07 17.91
C ARG A 206 1.26 15.66 17.32
N ASN A 207 1.26 15.95 16.03
CA ASN A 207 2.37 16.66 15.41
C ASN A 207 2.47 18.11 15.89
N THR A 208 3.68 18.64 15.91
CA THR A 208 3.97 19.94 16.50
C THR A 208 5.26 20.56 15.98
N GLY A 209 5.28 21.90 15.95
CA GLY A 209 6.49 22.69 15.75
C GLY A 209 7.26 23.01 17.05
N LYS A 210 6.77 22.54 18.22
CA LYS A 210 7.47 22.70 19.51
C LYS A 210 8.88 22.10 19.43
N ARG A 211 9.83 22.67 20.18
CA ARG A 211 11.19 22.12 20.29
C ARG A 211 11.15 20.74 20.95
N ALA A 212 12.00 19.82 20.48
CA ALA A 212 12.12 18.50 21.06
C ALA A 212 12.61 18.56 22.51
N THR A 213 12.02 17.75 23.38
CA THR A 213 12.50 17.47 24.73
C THR A 213 13.93 16.94 24.63
N PRO A 214 14.91 17.57 25.33
CA PRO A 214 16.30 17.11 25.35
C PRO A 214 16.41 15.66 25.86
N LYS A 215 17.34 14.88 25.30
CA LYS A 215 17.50 13.44 25.65
C LYS A 215 17.76 13.21 27.15
N ASN A 216 18.47 14.12 27.81
CA ASN A 216 18.75 14.06 29.25
C ASN A 216 17.53 14.39 30.14
N LYS A 217 16.39 14.75 29.55
CA LYS A 217 15.11 14.97 30.24
C LYS A 217 14.07 13.89 29.92
N LEU A 218 14.45 12.84 29.19
CA LEU A 218 13.57 11.71 28.96
C LEU A 218 13.53 10.83 30.21
N PRO A 219 12.36 10.30 30.60
CA PRO A 219 12.27 9.31 31.66
C PRO A 219 13.12 8.09 31.32
N ASP A 220 13.81 7.55 32.32
CA ASP A 220 14.50 6.27 32.17
C ASP A 220 13.46 5.14 31.98
N GLY A 221 13.64 4.34 30.93
CA GLY A 221 12.85 3.14 30.68
C GLY A 221 12.90 2.16 31.86
N SER A 222 11.83 1.42 32.07
CA SER A 222 11.73 0.38 33.10
C SER A 222 10.99 -0.83 32.53
N LYS A 223 11.17 -2.00 33.13
CA LYS A 223 10.43 -3.19 32.70
C LYS A 223 8.90 -3.02 32.75
N LYS A 224 8.39 -2.09 33.56
CA LYS A 224 6.95 -1.82 33.68
C LYS A 224 6.39 -1.01 32.50
N ASP A 225 7.24 -0.31 31.77
CA ASP A 225 6.84 0.44 30.57
C ASP A 225 7.17 -0.29 29.26
N ASN A 226 7.59 -1.55 29.33
CA ASN A 226 7.80 -2.37 28.15
C ASN A 226 6.47 -2.63 27.42
N PRO A 227 6.47 -2.59 26.06
CA PRO A 227 5.33 -3.02 25.25
C PRO A 227 4.77 -4.37 25.68
N SER A 228 3.44 -4.51 25.63
CA SER A 228 2.81 -5.83 25.77
C SER A 228 3.24 -6.75 24.62
N ASP A 229 3.40 -8.05 24.91
CA ASP A 229 3.70 -9.05 23.88
C ASP A 229 2.64 -8.97 22.75
N GLY A 230 3.09 -8.69 21.53
CA GLY A 230 2.28 -8.47 20.34
C GLY A 230 2.01 -7.01 19.99
N LEU A 231 2.35 -6.04 20.84
CA LEU A 231 2.14 -4.60 20.60
C LEU A 231 3.45 -3.79 20.48
N ASP A 232 4.58 -4.50 20.40
CA ASP A 232 5.96 -3.99 20.36
C ASP A 232 6.34 -3.28 19.06
N GLY A 233 5.61 -3.49 17.96
CA GLY A 233 5.79 -2.77 16.69
C GLY A 233 4.94 -1.50 16.57
N ASN A 234 5.48 -0.45 15.93
CA ASN A 234 4.69 0.74 15.57
C ASN A 234 3.86 0.41 14.34
N PRO A 235 2.52 0.32 14.45
CA PRO A 235 1.67 -0.12 13.35
C PRO A 235 1.82 0.79 12.14
N GLY A 236 2.06 2.10 12.33
CA GLY A 236 2.34 3.09 11.27
C GLY A 236 3.64 2.88 10.49
N LYS A 237 4.58 2.11 11.05
CA LYS A 237 5.85 1.74 10.40
C LYS A 237 5.85 0.29 9.92
N THR A 238 5.28 -0.62 10.69
CA THR A 238 5.33 -2.07 10.43
C THR A 238 4.22 -2.55 9.51
N GLY A 239 3.15 -1.76 9.32
CA GLY A 239 1.98 -2.21 8.56
C GLY A 239 1.22 -3.35 9.24
N SER A 240 1.45 -3.60 10.53
CA SER A 240 0.80 -4.69 11.27
C SER A 240 0.24 -4.18 12.59
N ILE A 241 -1.05 -4.45 12.85
CA ILE A 241 -1.69 -4.14 14.12
C ILE A 241 -1.05 -4.94 15.25
N PHE A 242 -0.86 -6.25 15.05
CA PHE A 242 -0.26 -7.16 16.00
C PHE A 242 1.09 -7.69 15.50
N GLY A 243 2.08 -7.73 16.40
CA GLY A 243 3.44 -8.14 16.15
C GLY A 243 3.70 -9.63 16.39
N LYS A 244 4.85 -10.11 15.91
CA LYS A 244 5.28 -11.53 15.98
C LYS A 244 5.56 -12.02 17.40
N THR A 245 5.71 -11.12 18.37
CA THR A 245 5.89 -11.47 19.78
C THR A 245 4.59 -11.92 20.46
N HIS A 246 3.43 -11.73 19.81
CA HIS A 246 2.13 -12.15 20.32
C HIS A 246 2.11 -13.67 20.60
N PRO A 247 1.52 -14.16 21.71
CA PRO A 247 1.60 -15.58 22.07
C PRO A 247 0.98 -16.54 21.06
N TYR A 248 0.01 -16.11 20.23
CA TYR A 248 -0.50 -16.91 19.11
C TYR A 248 0.59 -17.28 18.09
N ILE A 249 1.62 -16.44 17.96
CA ILE A 249 2.72 -16.61 17.00
C ILE A 249 3.96 -17.15 17.71
N LYS A 250 4.35 -16.52 18.83
CA LYS A 250 5.54 -16.87 19.61
C LYS A 250 5.45 -18.28 20.22
N ASN A 251 4.26 -18.67 20.66
CA ASN A 251 3.98 -19.98 21.27
C ASN A 251 3.02 -20.79 20.39
N ALA A 252 3.14 -20.66 19.07
CA ALA A 252 2.33 -21.40 18.11
C ALA A 252 2.59 -22.91 18.22
N TYR A 253 1.56 -23.72 17.96
CA TYR A 253 1.70 -25.17 17.84
C TYR A 253 2.64 -25.54 16.69
N ASP A 254 3.22 -26.75 16.77
CA ASP A 254 3.91 -27.34 15.62
C ASP A 254 2.96 -27.39 14.41
N GLY A 255 3.48 -27.20 13.20
CA GLY A 255 2.66 -27.12 11.98
C GLY A 255 1.98 -25.76 11.72
N ALA A 256 1.79 -24.89 12.72
CA ALA A 256 1.08 -23.61 12.56
C ALA A 256 1.63 -22.75 11.42
N LYS A 257 2.95 -22.57 11.34
CA LYS A 257 3.59 -21.76 10.28
C LYS A 257 3.32 -22.32 8.88
N LYS A 258 3.24 -23.65 8.74
CA LYS A 258 2.96 -24.33 7.48
C LYS A 258 1.49 -24.19 7.11
N ALA A 259 0.60 -24.38 8.08
CA ALA A 259 -0.85 -24.21 7.90
C ALA A 259 -1.21 -22.77 7.50
N VAL A 260 -0.65 -21.78 8.21
CA VAL A 260 -0.80 -20.36 7.88
C VAL A 260 -0.27 -20.08 6.47
N ARG A 261 0.92 -20.56 6.11
CA ARG A 261 1.46 -20.36 4.75
C ARG A 261 0.54 -20.96 3.67
N LYS A 262 0.01 -22.17 3.89
CA LYS A 262 -0.92 -22.84 2.96
C LYS A 262 -2.20 -22.01 2.77
N LEU A 263 -2.80 -21.54 3.86
CA LEU A 263 -4.01 -20.70 3.81
C LEU A 263 -3.74 -19.36 3.14
N MET A 264 -2.66 -18.68 3.54
CA MET A 264 -2.31 -17.37 2.96
C MET A 264 -1.96 -17.47 1.48
N GLY A 265 -1.42 -18.60 1.00
CA GLY A 265 -1.25 -18.85 -0.42
C GLY A 265 -2.58 -18.81 -1.19
N LYS A 266 -3.67 -19.34 -0.61
CA LYS A 266 -5.02 -19.23 -1.21
C LYS A 266 -5.53 -17.79 -1.20
N VAL A 267 -5.32 -17.06 -0.10
CA VAL A 267 -5.68 -15.63 0.00
C VAL A 267 -4.94 -14.82 -1.07
N GLU A 268 -3.65 -15.11 -1.29
CA GLU A 268 -2.85 -14.47 -2.33
C GLU A 268 -3.29 -14.86 -3.75
N GLU A 269 -3.66 -16.13 -3.99
CA GLU A 269 -4.25 -16.56 -5.27
C GLU A 269 -5.56 -15.82 -5.57
N GLU A 270 -6.33 -15.46 -4.55
CA GLU A 270 -7.52 -14.61 -4.69
C GLU A 270 -7.16 -13.11 -4.76
N GLU A 271 -6.04 -12.69 -4.18
CA GLU A 271 -5.56 -11.30 -4.19
C GLU A 271 -5.05 -10.87 -5.56
N PHE A 272 -4.43 -11.78 -6.33
CA PHE A 272 -3.86 -11.46 -7.65
C PHE A 272 -4.76 -11.94 -8.81
N SER A 273 -4.58 -11.33 -9.98
CA SER A 273 -5.30 -11.79 -11.18
C SER A 273 -4.64 -13.04 -11.73
N LYS A 274 -5.45 -14.03 -12.15
CA LYS A 274 -4.95 -15.20 -12.91
C LYS A 274 -4.35 -14.82 -14.27
N LYS A 275 -4.66 -13.61 -14.77
CA LYS A 275 -4.13 -13.05 -16.02
C LYS A 275 -2.81 -12.31 -15.81
N MET A 276 -2.35 -12.16 -14.56
CA MET A 276 -1.07 -11.56 -14.24
C MET A 276 0.06 -12.58 -14.47
N PRO A 277 1.15 -12.21 -15.15
CA PRO A 277 2.33 -13.07 -15.27
C PRO A 277 2.90 -13.48 -13.90
N GLU A 278 3.27 -14.75 -13.75
CA GLU A 278 3.83 -15.30 -12.50
C GLU A 278 5.07 -14.53 -12.03
N ALA A 279 5.92 -14.08 -12.95
CA ALA A 279 7.13 -13.30 -12.65
C ALA A 279 6.86 -11.94 -11.98
N LEU A 280 5.61 -11.48 -11.94
CA LEU A 280 5.17 -10.28 -11.26
C LEU A 280 4.55 -10.56 -9.88
N LEU A 281 4.54 -11.80 -9.41
CA LEU A 281 4.16 -12.13 -8.03
C LEU A 281 5.24 -11.63 -7.04
N PRO A 282 4.86 -11.34 -5.79
CA PRO A 282 5.81 -11.01 -4.73
C PRO A 282 6.93 -12.06 -4.60
N GLU A 283 8.12 -11.61 -4.19
CA GLU A 283 9.32 -12.45 -3.98
C GLU A 283 9.90 -13.17 -5.20
N GLN A 284 9.30 -13.02 -6.38
CA GLN A 284 9.90 -13.42 -7.66
C GLN A 284 11.07 -12.51 -8.01
N ASP A 285 11.97 -12.95 -8.90
CA ASP A 285 13.24 -12.26 -9.18
C ASP A 285 13.09 -10.77 -9.52
N TYR A 286 12.01 -10.37 -10.21
CA TYR A 286 11.74 -8.97 -10.54
C TYR A 286 11.32 -8.11 -9.34
N LEU A 287 10.66 -8.69 -8.34
CA LEU A 287 10.11 -7.99 -7.18
C LEU A 287 10.78 -8.36 -5.85
N LYS A 288 11.83 -9.20 -5.89
CA LYS A 288 12.47 -9.73 -4.69
C LYS A 288 12.94 -8.61 -3.75
N GLY A 289 12.44 -8.61 -2.52
CA GLY A 289 12.75 -7.59 -1.52
C GLY A 289 12.14 -6.22 -1.79
N LYS A 290 11.19 -6.11 -2.73
CA LYS A 290 10.44 -4.90 -3.02
C LYS A 290 9.06 -4.95 -2.36
N LYS A 291 8.52 -3.79 -2.02
CA LYS A 291 7.17 -3.66 -1.45
C LYS A 291 6.08 -3.44 -2.51
N ILE A 292 6.35 -3.86 -3.75
CA ILE A 292 5.46 -3.65 -4.89
C ILE A 292 4.46 -4.80 -4.95
N ARG A 293 3.17 -4.47 -5.04
CA ARG A 293 2.07 -5.43 -5.24
C ARG A 293 1.15 -4.91 -6.32
N PHE A 294 1.14 -5.61 -7.44
CA PHE A 294 0.33 -5.25 -8.58
C PHE A 294 -1.16 -5.51 -8.34
N LYS A 295 -1.99 -4.54 -8.72
CA LYS A 295 -3.45 -4.56 -8.52
C LYS A 295 -4.12 -5.58 -9.44
N LYS A 296 -4.91 -6.48 -8.84
CA LYS A 296 -5.74 -7.46 -9.53
C LYS A 296 -6.67 -6.85 -10.56
N ASP A 297 -7.33 -5.75 -10.21
CA ASP A 297 -8.32 -5.12 -11.08
C ASP A 297 -7.72 -4.64 -12.41
N PHE A 298 -6.45 -4.20 -12.41
CA PHE A 298 -5.74 -3.85 -13.63
C PHE A 298 -5.58 -5.06 -14.56
N PHE A 299 -5.02 -6.16 -14.05
CA PHE A 299 -4.77 -7.37 -14.86
C PHE A 299 -6.08 -8.07 -15.25
N ASN A 300 -7.17 -7.88 -14.51
CA ASN A 300 -8.49 -8.39 -14.87
C ASN A 300 -9.04 -7.80 -16.17
N LEU A 301 -8.60 -6.59 -16.56
CA LEU A 301 -9.00 -5.92 -17.80
C LEU A 301 -8.48 -6.60 -19.07
N ILE A 302 -7.48 -7.50 -18.94
CA ILE A 302 -6.88 -8.22 -20.06
C ILE A 302 -7.91 -9.19 -20.66
N ASP A 303 -8.06 -9.18 -21.99
CA ASP A 303 -8.81 -10.19 -22.74
C ASP A 303 -7.90 -11.40 -22.99
N ASP A 304 -8.16 -12.52 -22.31
CA ASP A 304 -7.40 -13.78 -22.42
C ASP A 304 -8.05 -14.78 -23.38
N THR A 305 -8.98 -14.34 -24.23
CA THR A 305 -9.53 -15.18 -25.30
C THR A 305 -8.41 -15.73 -26.18
N PRO A 306 -8.43 -17.03 -26.57
CA PRO A 306 -7.40 -17.62 -27.41
C PRO A 306 -7.09 -16.78 -28.65
N GLY A 307 -5.82 -16.43 -28.84
CA GLY A 307 -5.33 -15.58 -29.93
C GLY A 307 -5.22 -14.09 -29.62
N LYS A 308 -5.72 -13.64 -28.46
CA LYS A 308 -5.54 -12.27 -27.93
C LYS A 308 -4.57 -12.20 -26.75
N ASP A 309 -3.92 -13.31 -26.44
CA ASP A 309 -2.96 -13.45 -25.35
C ASP A 309 -1.93 -12.32 -25.34
N ILE A 310 -1.65 -11.79 -24.15
CA ILE A 310 -0.53 -10.88 -23.91
C ILE A 310 0.65 -11.72 -23.44
N ARG A 311 1.70 -11.77 -24.24
CA ARG A 311 2.98 -12.38 -23.87
C ARG A 311 3.78 -11.43 -23.00
N PHE A 312 4.58 -11.99 -22.11
CA PHE A 312 5.37 -11.22 -21.17
C PHE A 312 6.80 -11.74 -21.10
N GLN A 313 7.77 -10.82 -21.09
CA GLN A 313 9.17 -11.15 -20.83
C GLN A 313 9.88 -10.03 -20.07
N ILE A 314 10.86 -10.44 -19.27
CA ILE A 314 11.79 -9.55 -18.58
C ILE A 314 13.17 -9.78 -19.17
N ASP A 315 13.79 -8.72 -19.69
CA ASP A 315 15.14 -8.75 -20.25
C ASP A 315 16.11 -7.97 -19.36
N ILE A 316 17.03 -8.71 -18.73
CA ILE A 316 18.09 -8.16 -17.88
C ILE A 316 19.13 -7.34 -18.66
N ASN A 317 19.18 -7.49 -19.99
CA ASN A 317 20.06 -6.75 -20.88
C ASN A 317 19.30 -5.72 -21.73
N GLY A 318 17.99 -5.59 -21.53
CA GLY A 318 17.14 -4.68 -22.28
C GLY A 318 17.51 -3.22 -22.04
N SER A 319 17.51 -2.41 -23.10
CA SER A 319 17.75 -0.96 -22.99
C SER A 319 16.50 -0.15 -22.65
N GLY A 320 15.31 -0.70 -22.89
CA GLY A 320 14.03 -0.05 -22.64
C GLY A 320 12.88 -1.03 -22.68
N SER A 321 11.78 -0.67 -22.02
CA SER A 321 10.53 -1.41 -22.04
C SER A 321 9.68 -0.97 -23.22
N TYR A 322 8.83 -1.87 -23.72
CA TYR A 322 7.88 -1.58 -24.78
C TYR A 322 6.80 -2.66 -24.86
N TYR A 323 5.64 -2.29 -25.41
CA TYR A 323 4.65 -3.21 -25.93
C TYR A 323 4.80 -3.39 -27.45
N MET A 324 4.91 -4.65 -27.90
CA MET A 324 4.85 -5.02 -29.32
C MET A 324 3.42 -5.39 -29.69
N PRO A 325 2.74 -4.62 -30.57
CA PRO A 325 1.37 -4.93 -30.98
C PRO A 325 1.29 -6.23 -31.79
N ASP A 326 0.06 -6.71 -32.04
CA ASP A 326 -0.17 -7.80 -32.98
C ASP A 326 0.04 -7.34 -34.42
N THR A 327 1.29 -7.32 -34.85
CA THR A 327 1.68 -6.97 -36.22
C THR A 327 2.66 -7.97 -36.77
N THR A 328 2.55 -8.24 -38.07
CA THR A 328 3.52 -9.06 -38.79
C THR A 328 4.79 -8.28 -39.14
N LYS A 329 4.74 -6.94 -39.11
CA LYS A 329 5.82 -6.07 -39.58
C LYS A 329 5.94 -4.81 -38.74
N VAL A 330 7.17 -4.40 -38.46
CA VAL A 330 7.48 -3.10 -37.83
C VAL A 330 8.56 -2.37 -38.60
N ARG A 331 8.60 -1.05 -38.43
CA ARG A 331 9.61 -0.18 -39.03
C ARG A 331 10.73 0.07 -38.02
N GLU A 332 11.93 -0.43 -38.33
CA GLU A 332 13.15 -0.15 -37.58
C GLU A 332 14.02 0.82 -38.39
N GLY A 333 13.95 2.10 -38.03
CA GLY A 333 14.59 3.18 -38.78
C GLY A 333 14.08 3.27 -40.23
N ARG A 334 14.91 2.83 -41.18
CA ARG A 334 14.58 2.81 -42.62
C ARG A 334 14.15 1.43 -43.13
N LYS A 335 14.23 0.38 -42.32
CA LYS A 335 13.90 -1.00 -42.74
C LYS A 335 12.54 -1.41 -42.21
N ILE A 336 11.85 -2.26 -42.98
CA ILE A 336 10.69 -3.01 -42.51
C ILE A 336 11.19 -4.41 -42.18
N VAL A 337 10.92 -4.86 -40.95
CA VAL A 337 11.33 -6.16 -40.43
C VAL A 337 10.11 -6.97 -40.03
N ASP A 338 10.16 -8.27 -40.30
CA ASP A 338 9.11 -9.21 -39.93
C ASP A 338 9.15 -9.51 -38.43
N VAL A 339 7.99 -9.49 -37.79
CA VAL A 339 7.82 -9.84 -36.38
C VAL A 339 7.29 -11.28 -36.32
N PRO A 340 8.09 -12.24 -35.81
CA PRO A 340 7.62 -13.62 -35.66
C PRO A 340 6.53 -13.69 -34.60
N GLU A 341 5.61 -14.65 -34.73
CA GLU A 341 4.45 -14.81 -33.87
C GLU A 341 4.78 -14.76 -32.36
N PRO A 342 5.85 -15.41 -31.84
CA PRO A 342 6.19 -15.36 -30.42
C PRO A 342 6.58 -13.98 -29.89
N LYS A 343 6.89 -13.02 -30.77
CA LYS A 343 7.24 -11.64 -30.41
C LYS A 343 6.06 -10.68 -30.52
N ARG A 344 4.89 -11.13 -30.99
CA ARG A 344 3.68 -10.31 -31.11
C ARG A 344 2.89 -10.30 -29.82
N ARG A 345 2.08 -9.24 -29.63
CA ARG A 345 1.29 -9.03 -28.40
C ARG A 345 2.16 -9.13 -27.15
N MET A 346 3.40 -8.64 -27.22
CA MET A 346 4.41 -8.90 -26.20
C MET A 346 4.72 -7.64 -25.42
N VAL A 347 4.48 -7.69 -24.11
CA VAL A 347 5.04 -6.74 -23.16
C VAL A 347 6.47 -7.18 -22.83
N HIS A 348 7.43 -6.35 -23.21
CA HIS A 348 8.85 -6.53 -22.89
C HIS A 348 9.28 -5.50 -21.87
N ILE A 349 9.81 -5.97 -20.74
CA ILE A 349 10.28 -5.12 -19.66
C ILE A 349 11.80 -5.23 -19.56
N ALA A 350 12.48 -4.09 -19.64
CA ALA A 350 13.91 -4.04 -19.39
C ALA A 350 14.19 -4.00 -17.88
N GLU A 351 15.04 -4.88 -17.36
CA GLU A 351 15.50 -4.86 -15.97
C GLU A 351 16.83 -4.09 -15.86
N ASN A 352 16.76 -2.81 -16.22
CA ASN A 352 17.93 -1.95 -16.39
C ASN A 352 18.26 -1.10 -15.14
N LYS A 353 19.23 -0.20 -15.24
CA LYS A 353 19.65 0.68 -14.13
C LYS A 353 18.51 1.56 -13.58
N ARG A 354 17.61 2.01 -14.45
CA ARG A 354 16.45 2.84 -14.10
C ARG A 354 15.48 2.06 -13.19
N ASN A 355 15.14 0.82 -13.57
CA ASN A 355 14.30 -0.09 -12.76
C ASN A 355 14.93 -0.43 -11.41
N LYS A 356 16.27 -0.51 -11.34
CA LYS A 356 16.98 -0.80 -10.08
C LYS A 356 17.07 0.41 -9.15
N ALA A 357 17.04 1.62 -9.72
CA ALA A 357 17.20 2.86 -8.98
C ALA A 357 15.89 3.44 -8.43
N SER A 358 14.76 3.12 -9.07
CA SER A 358 13.44 3.64 -8.73
C SER A 358 12.43 2.50 -8.63
N ASP A 359 11.92 2.27 -7.42
CA ASP A 359 10.87 1.28 -7.19
C ASP A 359 9.55 1.76 -7.81
N TRP A 360 9.33 3.07 -7.84
CA TRP A 360 8.19 3.66 -8.53
C TRP A 360 8.24 3.39 -10.03
N HIS A 361 9.40 3.56 -10.69
CA HIS A 361 9.51 3.26 -12.12
C HIS A 361 9.38 1.76 -12.42
N ARG A 362 9.96 0.91 -11.55
CA ARG A 362 9.82 -0.55 -11.66
C ARG A 362 8.37 -1.00 -11.68
N GLU A 363 7.53 -0.37 -10.87
CA GLU A 363 6.09 -0.60 -10.83
C GLU A 363 5.37 0.08 -12.01
N SER A 364 5.58 1.38 -12.19
CA SER A 364 4.84 2.21 -13.14
C SER A 364 5.01 1.74 -14.59
N VAL A 365 6.21 1.28 -14.96
CA VAL A 365 6.48 0.76 -16.32
C VAL A 365 5.67 -0.49 -16.64
N ILE A 366 5.34 -1.33 -15.65
CA ILE A 366 4.47 -2.49 -15.90
C ILE A 366 3.08 -2.00 -16.29
N TYR A 367 2.51 -1.08 -15.51
CA TYR A 367 1.20 -0.51 -15.79
C TYR A 367 1.15 0.23 -17.13
N HIS A 368 2.24 0.93 -17.47
CA HIS A 368 2.38 1.63 -18.73
C HIS A 368 2.37 0.66 -19.93
N GLU A 369 3.26 -0.35 -19.94
CA GLU A 369 3.37 -1.26 -21.09
C GLU A 369 2.19 -2.22 -21.21
N PHE A 370 1.68 -2.74 -20.10
CA PHE A 370 0.43 -3.49 -20.13
C PHE A 370 -0.77 -2.59 -20.49
N GLY A 371 -0.72 -1.31 -20.15
CA GLY A 371 -1.72 -0.31 -20.56
C GLY A 371 -1.83 -0.19 -22.08
N HIS A 372 -0.70 -0.15 -22.79
CA HIS A 372 -0.66 -0.23 -24.26
C HIS A 372 -1.26 -1.54 -24.80
N ALA A 373 -1.02 -2.66 -24.12
CA ALA A 373 -1.55 -3.95 -24.51
C ALA A 373 -3.08 -4.03 -24.34
N ILE A 374 -3.59 -3.56 -23.20
CA ILE A 374 -5.03 -3.48 -22.90
C ILE A 374 -5.72 -2.52 -23.87
N ASP A 375 -5.12 -1.35 -24.15
CA ASP A 375 -5.60 -0.43 -25.19
C ASP A 375 -5.73 -1.14 -26.54
N ALA A 376 -4.71 -1.88 -26.96
CA ALA A 376 -4.73 -2.56 -28.25
C ALA A 376 -5.82 -3.63 -28.34
N GLN A 377 -6.11 -4.35 -27.25
CA GLN A 377 -7.20 -5.34 -27.20
C GLN A 377 -8.59 -4.69 -27.26
N ARG A 378 -8.74 -3.52 -26.64
CA ARG A 378 -10.03 -2.85 -26.39
C ARG A 378 -10.30 -1.67 -27.31
N ASN A 379 -9.34 -1.27 -28.14
CA ASN A 379 -9.40 -0.11 -29.03
C ASN A 379 -9.73 1.20 -28.29
N MET A 380 -9.12 1.40 -27.11
CA MET A 380 -9.47 2.51 -26.20
C MET A 380 -9.01 3.86 -26.72
N TYR A 381 -7.88 3.92 -27.43
CA TYR A 381 -7.33 5.14 -28.04
C TYR A 381 -8.30 5.79 -29.03
N ALA A 382 -9.22 5.00 -29.60
CA ALA A 382 -10.24 5.47 -30.52
C ALA A 382 -11.54 5.92 -29.82
N SER A 383 -11.73 5.57 -28.54
CA SER A 383 -12.95 5.82 -27.77
C SER A 383 -13.26 7.31 -27.65
N LYS A 384 -14.55 7.63 -27.56
CA LYS A 384 -15.00 9.01 -27.39
C LYS A 384 -14.66 9.50 -25.98
N GLU A 385 -14.84 8.62 -25.00
CA GLU A 385 -14.64 8.88 -23.58
C GLU A 385 -13.19 9.28 -23.29
N LEU A 386 -12.20 8.60 -23.87
CA LEU A 386 -10.79 9.00 -23.74
C LEU A 386 -10.54 10.37 -24.38
N LYS A 387 -11.08 10.59 -25.59
CA LYS A 387 -10.90 11.86 -26.32
C LYS A 387 -11.54 13.02 -25.55
N ASP A 388 -12.69 12.81 -24.92
CA ASP A 388 -13.35 13.82 -24.08
C ASP A 388 -12.46 14.21 -22.87
N VAL A 389 -11.79 13.24 -22.23
CA VAL A 389 -10.80 13.52 -21.16
C VAL A 389 -9.61 14.32 -21.70
N MET A 390 -9.05 13.89 -22.84
CA MET A 390 -7.92 14.60 -23.48
C MET A 390 -8.29 16.02 -23.88
N ASP A 391 -9.47 16.23 -24.47
CA ASP A 391 -9.93 17.52 -24.95
C ASP A 391 -10.24 18.47 -23.79
N LYS A 392 -10.82 17.96 -22.70
CA LYS A 392 -10.96 18.70 -21.44
C LYS A 392 -9.58 19.13 -20.93
N GLY A 393 -8.62 18.21 -20.85
CA GLY A 393 -7.24 18.51 -20.44
C GLY A 393 -6.57 19.57 -21.33
N ARG A 394 -6.66 19.43 -22.66
CA ARG A 394 -6.13 20.40 -23.63
C ARG A 394 -6.77 21.78 -23.45
N MET A 395 -8.09 21.84 -23.27
CA MET A 395 -8.80 23.09 -23.05
C MET A 395 -8.34 23.77 -21.76
N GLU A 396 -8.32 23.05 -20.63
CA GLU A 396 -7.97 23.60 -19.33
C GLU A 396 -6.50 24.03 -19.26
N LEU A 397 -5.59 23.22 -19.79
CA LEU A 397 -4.17 23.52 -19.82
C LEU A 397 -3.81 24.60 -20.86
N GLY A 398 -4.63 24.73 -21.90
CA GLY A 398 -4.51 25.76 -22.93
C GLY A 398 -4.88 27.17 -22.46
N ARG A 399 -5.68 27.30 -21.39
CA ARG A 399 -6.12 28.60 -20.86
C ARG A 399 -4.92 29.46 -20.48
N ARG A 400 -4.95 30.71 -20.94
CA ARG A 400 -3.93 31.71 -20.64
C ARG A 400 -4.25 32.41 -19.33
N GLY A 401 -3.27 32.48 -18.44
CA GLY A 401 -3.37 33.15 -17.15
C GLY A 401 -2.10 33.92 -16.84
N LYS A 402 -2.18 34.82 -15.85
CA LYS A 402 -0.99 35.44 -15.26
C LYS A 402 -0.36 34.48 -14.28
N TYR A 403 0.89 34.11 -14.52
CA TYR A 403 1.63 33.20 -13.66
C TYR A 403 2.93 33.83 -13.18
N SER A 404 3.29 33.53 -11.92
CA SER A 404 4.57 33.90 -11.32
C SER A 404 5.49 32.68 -11.23
N TYR A 405 6.72 32.78 -11.69
CA TYR A 405 7.74 31.74 -11.57
C TYR A 405 9.14 32.34 -11.35
N TRP A 406 10.09 31.53 -10.90
CA TRP A 406 11.48 31.95 -10.72
C TRP A 406 12.26 31.67 -11.99
N ASP A 407 12.86 32.68 -12.60
CA ASP A 407 13.65 32.56 -13.82
C ASP A 407 15.12 32.82 -13.49
N ILE A 408 16.04 32.03 -14.05
CA ILE A 408 17.48 32.22 -13.81
C ILE A 408 17.98 33.22 -14.84
N ARG A 409 18.35 34.43 -14.39
CA ARG A 409 18.82 35.51 -15.26
C ARG A 409 20.19 35.99 -14.83
N TYR A 410 21.01 36.40 -15.81
CA TYR A 410 22.30 37.00 -15.53
C TYR A 410 22.10 38.36 -14.86
N ASN A 411 22.68 38.53 -13.68
CA ASN A 411 22.73 39.80 -12.97
C ASN A 411 24.11 40.43 -13.23
N SER A 412 24.12 41.55 -13.95
CA SER A 412 25.34 42.26 -14.34
C SER A 412 26.11 42.86 -13.15
N GLU A 413 25.43 43.27 -12.08
CA GLU A 413 26.06 43.85 -10.88
C GLU A 413 26.78 42.78 -10.05
N LYS A 414 26.22 41.57 -9.99
CA LYS A 414 26.79 40.44 -9.24
C LYS A 414 27.68 39.53 -10.11
N GLN A 415 27.79 39.84 -11.40
CA GLN A 415 28.44 39.01 -12.43
C GLN A 415 28.06 37.51 -12.34
N ALA A 416 26.81 37.22 -11.98
CA ALA A 416 26.35 35.87 -11.68
C ALA A 416 24.90 35.66 -12.09
N PHE A 417 24.54 34.42 -12.38
CA PHE A 417 23.15 34.04 -12.59
C PHE A 417 22.40 34.00 -11.25
N ALA A 418 21.28 34.71 -11.17
CA ALA A 418 20.44 34.78 -9.98
C ALA A 418 18.98 34.49 -10.32
N PRO A 419 18.21 33.86 -9.39
CA PRO A 419 16.78 33.68 -9.58
C PRO A 419 16.06 35.02 -9.46
N VAL A 420 15.25 35.34 -10.46
CA VAL A 420 14.37 36.53 -10.52
C VAL A 420 12.93 36.07 -10.60
N LYS A 421 12.05 36.63 -9.77
CA LYS A 421 10.62 36.35 -9.86
C LYS A 421 10.04 37.09 -11.07
N VAL A 422 9.46 36.34 -11.99
CA VAL A 422 8.88 36.85 -13.24
C VAL A 422 7.38 36.61 -13.22
N GLU A 423 6.60 37.64 -13.54
CA GLU A 423 5.18 37.51 -13.87
C GLU A 423 4.99 37.54 -15.38
N LYS A 424 4.29 36.55 -15.95
CA LYS A 424 4.05 36.47 -17.39
C LYS A 424 2.68 35.87 -17.68
N THR A 425 1.99 36.41 -18.67
CA THR A 425 0.78 35.80 -19.23
C THR A 425 1.16 34.66 -20.19
N MET A 426 0.81 33.43 -19.83
CA MET A 426 1.12 32.22 -20.60
C MET A 426 0.02 31.16 -20.44
N SER A 427 0.05 30.09 -21.23
CA SER A 427 -0.84 28.94 -21.01
C SER A 427 -0.44 28.18 -19.74
N ARG A 428 -1.41 27.49 -19.12
CA ARG A 428 -1.11 26.59 -18.00
C ARG A 428 -0.14 25.47 -18.41
N PHE A 429 -0.16 25.02 -19.68
CA PHE A 429 0.87 24.17 -20.28
C PHE A 429 2.29 24.74 -20.11
N GLU A 430 2.54 25.97 -20.60
CA GLU A 430 3.87 26.60 -20.53
C GLU A 430 4.32 26.79 -19.08
N TYR A 431 3.38 27.15 -18.20
CA TYR A 431 3.68 27.35 -16.79
C TYR A 431 4.10 26.04 -16.11
N VAL A 432 3.31 24.97 -16.28
CA VAL A 432 3.59 23.69 -15.63
C VAL A 432 4.88 23.06 -16.16
N ASP A 433 5.12 23.12 -17.47
CA ASP A 433 6.37 22.66 -18.10
C ASP A 433 7.61 23.32 -17.46
N LYS A 434 7.59 24.65 -17.30
CA LYS A 434 8.65 25.39 -16.61
C LYS A 434 8.81 24.96 -15.15
N ARG A 435 7.68 24.78 -14.45
CA ARG A 435 7.68 24.42 -13.02
C ARG A 435 8.22 23.01 -12.79
N LEU A 436 7.89 22.06 -13.66
CA LEU A 436 8.39 20.69 -13.60
C LEU A 436 9.88 20.64 -13.93
N GLY A 437 10.35 21.37 -14.95
CA GLY A 437 11.79 21.48 -15.24
C GLY A 437 12.59 22.09 -14.08
N GLN A 438 12.06 23.12 -13.42
CA GLN A 438 12.67 23.69 -12.22
C GLN A 438 12.68 22.72 -11.04
N LEU A 439 11.59 21.97 -10.87
CA LEU A 439 11.48 20.95 -9.83
C LEU A 439 12.50 19.84 -10.07
N TYR A 440 12.64 19.36 -11.31
CA TYR A 440 13.62 18.36 -11.72
C TYR A 440 15.05 18.79 -11.35
N GLU A 441 15.45 19.99 -11.79
CA GLU A 441 16.78 20.54 -11.48
C GLU A 441 17.01 20.72 -9.97
N LYS A 442 15.97 21.15 -9.25
CA LYS A 442 16.04 21.29 -7.79
C LYS A 442 16.23 19.92 -7.13
N VAL A 443 15.41 18.94 -7.48
CA VAL A 443 15.44 17.58 -6.91
C VAL A 443 16.80 16.95 -7.11
N ARG A 444 17.41 17.08 -8.30
CA ARG A 444 18.76 16.55 -8.59
C ARG A 444 19.88 17.16 -7.74
N ARG A 445 19.68 18.37 -7.22
CA ARG A 445 20.67 19.08 -6.38
C ARG A 445 20.40 18.94 -4.88
N MET A 446 19.26 18.35 -4.50
CA MET A 446 18.92 18.15 -3.10
C MET A 446 19.74 17.02 -2.49
N ASP A 447 20.07 17.19 -1.21
CA ASP A 447 20.83 16.20 -0.45
C ASP A 447 20.03 14.91 -0.22
N ALA A 448 20.73 13.77 -0.28
CA ALA A 448 20.17 12.42 -0.13
C ALA A 448 19.43 12.25 1.21
N GLU A 449 19.90 12.89 2.28
CA GLU A 449 19.25 12.83 3.60
C GLU A 449 17.85 13.47 3.60
N THR A 450 17.56 14.36 2.66
CA THR A 450 16.21 14.92 2.50
C THR A 450 15.21 13.87 2.01
N PHE A 451 15.64 12.99 1.11
CA PHE A 451 14.82 11.92 0.54
C PHE A 451 14.63 10.79 1.55
N LYS A 452 15.72 10.41 2.25
CA LYS A 452 15.67 9.44 3.34
C LYS A 452 14.66 9.83 4.43
N ARG A 453 14.66 11.09 4.87
CA ARG A 453 13.69 11.61 5.86
C ARG A 453 12.22 11.55 5.39
N ARG A 454 12.00 11.56 4.07
CA ARG A 454 10.68 11.57 3.43
C ARG A 454 10.20 10.18 3.01
N GLY A 455 10.99 9.13 3.24
CA GLY A 455 10.63 7.76 2.91
C GLY A 455 10.40 7.51 1.41
N ILE A 456 11.05 8.30 0.54
CA ILE A 456 10.97 8.17 -0.93
C ILE A 456 12.36 8.39 -1.51
N SER A 457 12.75 7.66 -2.55
CA SER A 457 14.06 7.88 -3.18
C SER A 457 14.07 9.14 -4.05
N GLN A 458 15.26 9.70 -4.27
CA GLN A 458 15.43 10.82 -5.21
C GLN A 458 14.97 10.43 -6.62
N GLU A 459 15.28 9.20 -7.03
CA GLU A 459 14.96 8.67 -8.36
C GLU A 459 13.44 8.46 -8.51
N ASP A 460 12.72 7.97 -7.49
CA ASP A 460 11.25 7.87 -7.56
C ASP A 460 10.59 9.23 -7.82
N VAL A 461 11.12 10.31 -7.22
CA VAL A 461 10.61 11.66 -7.46
C VAL A 461 10.95 12.14 -8.87
N ILE A 462 12.16 11.87 -9.35
CA ILE A 462 12.59 12.20 -10.71
C ILE A 462 11.69 11.51 -11.74
N GLU A 463 11.44 10.22 -11.55
CA GLU A 463 10.62 9.41 -12.45
C GLU A 463 9.17 9.89 -12.50
N GLN A 464 8.58 10.26 -11.36
CA GLN A 464 7.26 10.88 -11.30
C GLN A 464 7.20 12.23 -12.04
N ILE A 465 8.26 13.05 -11.96
CA ILE A 465 8.35 14.30 -12.74
C ILE A 465 8.38 14.00 -14.23
N CYS A 466 9.25 13.07 -14.66
CA CYS A 466 9.39 12.69 -16.06
C CYS A 466 8.09 12.11 -16.64
N SER A 467 7.41 11.22 -15.92
CA SER A 467 6.09 10.69 -16.31
C SER A 467 5.03 11.81 -16.44
N THR A 468 5.02 12.78 -15.52
CA THR A 468 4.11 13.93 -15.62
C THR A 468 4.40 14.76 -16.88
N MET A 469 5.69 14.98 -17.19
CA MET A 469 6.10 15.72 -18.38
C MET A 469 5.74 14.97 -19.66
N ASP A 470 5.82 13.64 -19.67
CA ASP A 470 5.46 12.83 -20.84
C ASP A 470 3.94 12.80 -21.07
N THR A 471 3.16 12.68 -19.99
CA THR A 471 1.70 12.84 -20.01
C THR A 471 1.27 14.20 -20.58
N ILE A 472 1.97 15.28 -20.23
CA ILE A 472 1.71 16.60 -20.80
C ILE A 472 2.02 16.64 -22.30
N MET A 473 3.09 15.95 -22.71
CA MET A 473 3.54 15.91 -24.08
C MET A 473 2.55 15.19 -25.00
N SER A 474 1.87 14.14 -24.51
CA SER A 474 0.83 13.45 -25.26
C SER A 474 -0.44 14.30 -25.47
N LEU A 475 -0.71 15.28 -24.61
CA LEU A 475 -1.76 16.28 -24.83
C LEU A 475 -1.33 17.40 -25.79
N ASN A 476 -0.08 17.84 -25.68
CA ASN A 476 0.50 18.90 -26.51
C ASN A 476 2.01 18.76 -26.65
N SER A 477 2.48 18.27 -27.80
CA SER A 477 3.89 17.96 -28.10
C SER A 477 4.85 19.17 -28.10
N ARG A 478 4.36 20.39 -27.83
CA ARG A 478 5.20 21.58 -27.63
C ARG A 478 5.73 21.69 -26.20
N PHE A 479 5.12 20.99 -25.24
CA PHE A 479 5.42 21.05 -23.82
C PHE A 479 5.69 19.64 -23.30
N GLY A 480 6.48 19.50 -22.24
CA GLY A 480 6.84 18.19 -21.70
C GLY A 480 8.06 17.55 -22.36
N PHE A 481 8.32 16.30 -21.99
CA PHE A 481 9.49 15.53 -22.40
C PHE A 481 9.19 14.03 -22.30
N GLY A 482 9.63 13.25 -23.29
CA GLY A 482 9.55 11.78 -23.28
C GLY A 482 9.73 11.19 -24.68
N HIS A 483 8.96 11.69 -25.64
CA HIS A 483 9.01 11.28 -27.05
C HIS A 483 9.48 12.41 -28.00
N SER A 484 9.72 12.08 -29.27
CA SER A 484 10.00 13.09 -30.30
C SER A 484 8.71 13.78 -30.78
N LYS A 485 8.81 15.00 -31.29
CA LYS A 485 7.65 15.68 -31.90
C LYS A 485 7.14 14.92 -33.13
N GLU A 486 8.04 14.26 -33.84
CA GLU A 486 7.75 13.40 -34.98
C GLU A 486 6.88 12.22 -34.60
N TYR A 487 7.10 11.63 -33.42
CA TYR A 487 6.31 10.52 -32.90
C TYR A 487 4.83 10.90 -32.78
N PHE A 488 4.53 12.05 -32.17
CA PHE A 488 3.16 12.52 -31.99
C PHE A 488 2.49 13.07 -33.26
N LYS A 489 3.22 13.20 -34.39
CA LYS A 489 2.60 13.49 -35.69
C LYS A 489 1.91 12.26 -36.28
N ILE A 490 2.21 11.06 -35.78
CA ILE A 490 1.57 9.81 -36.22
C ILE A 490 0.18 9.73 -35.57
N THR A 491 -0.86 9.61 -36.40
CA THR A 491 -2.25 9.49 -35.96
C THR A 491 -2.42 8.38 -34.92
N GLY A 492 -3.06 8.69 -33.79
CA GLY A 492 -3.35 7.74 -32.72
C GLY A 492 -2.24 7.61 -31.67
N MET A 493 -1.00 8.07 -31.92
CA MET A 493 0.09 7.90 -30.96
C MET A 493 -0.07 8.80 -29.73
N SER A 494 -0.68 9.97 -29.87
CA SER A 494 -0.97 10.84 -28.72
C SER A 494 -1.98 10.18 -27.78
N GLU A 495 -3.03 9.59 -28.33
CA GLU A 495 -4.07 8.89 -27.59
C GLU A 495 -3.52 7.64 -26.90
N LYS A 496 -2.66 6.87 -27.59
CA LYS A 496 -2.01 5.66 -27.05
C LYS A 496 -1.08 5.94 -25.87
N GLU A 497 -0.22 6.95 -25.98
CA GLU A 497 0.62 7.35 -24.84
C GLU A 497 -0.22 7.89 -23.69
N PHE A 498 -1.24 8.69 -24.00
CA PHE A 498 -2.09 9.25 -22.97
C PHE A 498 -2.84 8.16 -22.18
N ILE A 499 -3.39 7.14 -22.85
CA ILE A 499 -4.07 6.04 -22.16
C ILE A 499 -3.12 5.18 -21.33
N ALA A 500 -1.91 4.90 -21.81
CA ALA A 500 -0.90 4.18 -21.02
C ALA A 500 -0.53 4.96 -19.74
N HIS A 501 -0.38 6.29 -19.85
CA HIS A 501 -0.20 7.17 -18.70
C HIS A 501 -1.44 7.21 -17.79
N CYS A 502 -2.67 7.09 -18.30
CA CYS A 502 -3.87 6.93 -17.46
C CYS A 502 -3.76 5.68 -16.57
N PHE A 503 -3.40 4.53 -17.14
CA PHE A 503 -3.21 3.29 -16.38
C PHE A 503 -2.08 3.43 -15.34
N GLU A 504 -0.93 3.94 -15.77
CA GLU A 504 0.24 4.18 -14.92
C GLU A 504 -0.12 5.01 -13.68
N ASN A 505 -0.74 6.17 -13.90
CA ASN A 505 -1.08 7.09 -12.82
C ASN A 505 -2.24 6.60 -11.96
N THR A 506 -3.13 5.76 -12.49
CA THR A 506 -4.23 5.18 -11.71
C THR A 506 -3.73 4.13 -10.74
N PHE A 507 -2.81 3.26 -11.16
CA PHE A 507 -2.43 2.08 -10.38
C PHE A 507 -1.10 2.22 -9.64
N ALA A 508 -0.12 2.97 -10.14
CA ALA A 508 1.12 3.28 -9.41
C ALA A 508 1.03 4.60 -8.61
N GLY A 509 0.09 5.47 -8.99
CA GLY A 509 -0.04 6.82 -8.44
C GLY A 509 1.10 7.76 -8.85
N ASN A 510 0.85 9.07 -8.85
CA ASN A 510 1.92 10.05 -9.10
C ASN A 510 1.68 11.34 -8.30
N ARG A 511 2.48 11.51 -7.24
CA ARG A 511 2.35 12.63 -6.29
C ARG A 511 2.71 13.96 -6.95
N VAL A 512 3.61 13.95 -7.93
CA VAL A 512 3.99 15.15 -8.67
C VAL A 512 2.83 15.55 -9.58
N PHE A 513 2.30 14.62 -10.36
CA PHE A 513 1.18 14.90 -11.25
C PHE A 513 -0.03 15.42 -10.47
N LYS A 514 -0.48 14.69 -9.43
CA LYS A 514 -1.60 15.10 -8.58
C LYS A 514 -1.39 16.49 -7.95
N LYS A 515 -0.16 16.86 -7.61
CA LYS A 515 0.14 18.18 -7.05
C LYS A 515 0.04 19.32 -8.06
N TYR A 516 0.52 19.11 -9.29
CA TYR A 516 0.64 20.19 -10.28
C TYR A 516 -0.59 20.30 -11.19
N LEU A 517 -1.27 19.19 -11.44
CA LEU A 517 -2.44 19.08 -12.31
C LEU A 517 -3.51 18.15 -11.68
N PRO A 518 -4.04 18.48 -10.48
CA PRO A 518 -4.97 17.61 -9.76
C PRO A 518 -6.23 17.29 -10.57
N GLU A 519 -6.78 18.26 -11.31
CA GLU A 519 -8.03 18.05 -12.05
C GLU A 519 -7.87 17.02 -13.18
N LEU A 520 -6.77 17.13 -13.95
CA LEU A 520 -6.47 16.17 -15.02
C LEU A 520 -6.14 14.79 -14.46
N TYR A 521 -5.41 14.72 -13.34
CA TYR A 521 -5.10 13.46 -12.66
C TYR A 521 -6.39 12.74 -12.24
N ASP A 522 -7.32 13.46 -11.60
CA ASP A 522 -8.58 12.89 -11.12
C ASP A 522 -9.49 12.46 -12.29
N ASP A 523 -9.51 13.21 -13.40
CA ASP A 523 -10.23 12.82 -14.61
C ASP A 523 -9.67 11.53 -15.25
N MET A 524 -8.34 11.39 -15.30
CA MET A 524 -7.67 10.19 -15.82
C MET A 524 -7.98 8.95 -14.96
N VAL A 525 -7.89 9.10 -13.62
CA VAL A 525 -8.23 8.04 -12.67
C VAL A 525 -9.68 7.61 -12.84
N LYS A 526 -10.60 8.58 -12.85
CA LYS A 526 -12.04 8.31 -12.99
C LYS A 526 -12.38 7.59 -14.29
N TYR A 527 -11.68 7.91 -15.38
CA TYR A 527 -11.86 7.24 -16.66
C TYR A 527 -11.47 5.75 -16.57
N ILE A 528 -10.34 5.43 -15.94
CA ILE A 528 -9.88 4.03 -15.76
C ILE A 528 -10.77 3.27 -14.78
N GLU A 529 -11.21 3.88 -13.68
CA GLU A 529 -12.13 3.28 -12.71
C GLU A 529 -13.51 2.94 -13.31
N GLY A 530 -13.90 3.63 -14.39
CA GLY A 530 -15.13 3.33 -15.12
C GLY A 530 -15.04 2.08 -16.01
N LEU A 531 -13.87 1.46 -16.16
CA LEU A 531 -13.68 0.27 -16.99
C LEU A 531 -14.12 -0.99 -16.24
N THR A 532 -14.85 -1.86 -16.93
CA THR A 532 -15.19 -3.19 -16.44
C THR A 532 -14.22 -4.24 -17.01
N PRO A 533 -13.85 -5.29 -16.25
CA PRO A 533 -13.10 -6.45 -16.74
C PRO A 533 -13.68 -7.10 -18.01
#